data_AF-A0A1M6GQD3-F1
#
_entry.id   AF-A0A1M6GQD3-F1
#
_cell.length_a   1.000
_cell.length_b   1.000
_cell.length_c   1.000
_cell.angle_alpha   90.00
_cell.angle_beta   90.00
_cell.angle_gamma   90.00
#
_symmetry.space_group_name_H-M   'P 1'
#
loop_
_entity.id
_entity.type
_entity.pdbx_description
1 polymer ?
#
loop_
_entity_poly.entity_id
_entity_poly.type
_entity_poly.pdbx_seq_one_letter_code
_entity_poly.pdbx_strand_id
1 'polypeptide(L)'
;MFSADNGLVRAIMGDELKLVEGVTLHVLSPRPALLRLIHEGGVIARAANAADMVITVYRPGAYRAEVLLNTYRGFKKVCRPWIYSNPIYVLGNG
;
A
#
# COMPACT_ATOMS: atom_id res chain seq x y z
N MET A 1 5.99 -0.38 -6.85
CA MET A 1 5.70 1.07 -6.79
C MET A 1 4.54 1.27 -5.83
N PHE A 2 4.59 2.32 -5.01
CA PHE A 2 3.47 2.73 -4.16
C PHE A 2 3.20 4.21 -4.41
N SER A 3 1.96 4.53 -4.79
CA SER A 3 1.55 5.89 -5.16
C SER A 3 0.14 6.19 -4.70
N ALA A 4 -0.18 7.48 -4.62
CA ALA A 4 -1.46 8.02 -4.22
C ALA A 4 -1.94 9.07 -5.23
N ASP A 5 -3.26 9.20 -5.35
CA ASP A 5 -3.91 10.16 -6.25
C ASP A 5 -5.18 10.68 -5.58
N ASN A 6 -5.35 11.99 -5.48
CA ASN A 6 -6.56 12.62 -4.92
C ASN A 6 -7.44 13.30 -5.99
N GLY A 7 -7.19 13.01 -7.27
CA GLY A 7 -7.87 13.63 -8.41
C GLY A 7 -7.27 14.97 -8.85
N LEU A 8 -6.41 15.59 -8.03
CA LEU A 8 -5.74 16.86 -8.35
C LEU A 8 -4.23 16.68 -8.50
N VAL A 9 -3.63 15.90 -7.61
CA VAL A 9 -2.19 15.63 -7.57
C VAL A 9 -1.92 14.16 -7.35
N ARG A 10 -0.77 13.72 -7.86
CA ARG A 10 -0.21 12.39 -7.60
C ARG A 10 0.99 12.51 -6.68
N ALA A 11 1.08 11.59 -5.74
CA ALA A 11 2.17 11.46 -4.78
C ALA A 11 2.76 10.05 -4.83
N ILE A 12 4.03 9.91 -4.46
CA ILE A 12 4.70 8.62 -4.30
C ILE A 12 5.16 8.42 -2.86
N MET A 13 5.68 7.24 -2.54
CA MET A 13 6.23 6.95 -1.21
C MET A 13 7.22 8.02 -0.73
N GLY A 14 7.03 8.51 0.49
CA GLY A 14 7.79 9.62 1.07
C GLY A 14 7.07 10.97 1.00
N ASP A 15 6.10 11.12 0.10
CA ASP A 15 5.38 12.39 -0.10
C ASP A 15 4.15 12.52 0.81
N GLU A 16 3.59 13.73 0.78
CA GLU A 16 2.32 14.09 1.41
C GLU A 16 1.30 14.54 0.37
N LEU A 17 0.02 14.28 0.62
CA LEU A 17 -1.07 14.86 -0.15
C LEU A 17 -2.30 15.12 0.72
N LYS A 18 -3.12 16.09 0.33
CA LYS A 18 -4.36 16.41 1.04
C LYS A 18 -5.46 15.40 0.75
N LEU A 19 -6.22 15.05 1.78
CA LEU A 19 -7.49 14.34 1.66
C LEU A 19 -8.54 15.31 1.12
N VAL A 20 -9.00 15.10 -0.12
CA VAL A 20 -10.08 15.91 -0.70
C VAL A 20 -11.40 15.14 -0.53
N GLU A 21 -11.93 14.56 -1.60
CA GLU A 21 -13.10 13.66 -1.54
C GLU A 21 -12.71 12.21 -1.23
N GLY A 22 -11.42 11.88 -1.38
CA GLY A 22 -10.82 10.58 -1.16
C GLY A 22 -9.41 10.55 -1.74
N VAL A 23 -8.61 9.55 -1.35
CA VAL A 23 -7.29 9.30 -1.92
C VAL A 23 -7.23 7.87 -2.44
N THR A 24 -6.96 7.70 -3.73
CA THR A 24 -6.76 6.40 -4.35
C THR A 24 -5.30 5.98 -4.24
N LEU A 25 -5.06 4.89 -3.51
CA LEU A 25 -3.76 4.29 -3.29
C LEU A 25 -3.57 3.12 -4.25
N HIS A 26 -2.41 3.10 -4.91
CA HIS A 26 -2.01 2.04 -5.83
C HIS A 26 -0.76 1.34 -5.31
N VAL A 27 -0.86 0.03 -5.10
CA VAL A 27 0.27 -0.85 -4.79
C VAL A 27 0.57 -1.69 -6.01
N LEU A 28 1.79 -1.62 -6.53
CA LEU A 28 2.28 -2.45 -7.63
C LEU A 28 3.49 -3.25 -7.18
N SER A 29 3.40 -4.57 -7.32
CA SER A 29 4.47 -5.54 -7.08
C SER A 29 5.00 -6.06 -8.42
N PRO A 30 6.31 -6.30 -8.57
CA PRO A 30 6.87 -6.81 -9.82
C PRO A 30 6.35 -8.21 -10.23
N ARG A 31 5.74 -8.95 -9.29
CA ARG A 31 5.08 -10.24 -9.54
C ARG A 31 3.99 -10.53 -8.51
N PRO A 32 3.09 -11.49 -8.78
CA PRO A 32 2.08 -11.92 -7.82
C PRO A 32 2.66 -12.26 -6.45
N ALA A 33 2.12 -11.62 -5.42
CA ALA A 33 2.58 -11.71 -4.04
C ALA A 33 1.41 -11.49 -3.06
N LEU A 34 1.68 -11.57 -1.76
CA LEU A 34 0.76 -11.05 -0.75
C LEU A 34 1.01 -9.55 -0.58
N LEU A 35 0.04 -8.74 -0.99
CA LEU A 35 0.05 -7.29 -0.81
C LEU A 35 -0.71 -6.94 0.47
N ARG A 36 -0.19 -6.00 1.25
CA ARG A 36 -0.87 -5.43 2.43
C ARG A 36 -0.81 -3.92 2.38
N LEU A 37 -1.95 -3.28 2.60
CA LEU A 37 -2.03 -1.85 2.84
C LEU A 37 -2.17 -1.63 4.35
N ILE A 38 -1.28 -0.81 4.89
CA ILE A 38 -1.18 -0.52 6.32
C ILE A 38 -1.51 0.93 6.53
N HIS A 39 -2.29 1.20 7.57
CA HIS A 39 -2.61 2.52 8.05
C HIS A 39 -2.37 2.56 9.56
N GLU A 40 -1.51 3.46 10.01
CA GLU A 40 -1.14 3.62 11.43
C GLU A 40 -0.75 2.29 12.14
N GLY A 41 0.01 1.45 11.43
CA GLY A 41 0.46 0.15 11.92
C GLY A 41 -0.57 -0.99 11.80
N GLY A 42 -1.83 -0.70 11.51
CA GLY A 42 -2.87 -1.69 11.26
C GLY A 42 -3.00 -2.06 9.78
N VAL A 43 -3.16 -3.35 9.47
CA VAL A 43 -3.45 -3.78 8.09
C VAL A 43 -4.92 -3.53 7.79
N ILE A 44 -5.21 -2.63 6.85
CA ILE A 44 -6.58 -2.26 6.48
C ILE A 44 -7.08 -2.97 5.22
N ALA A 45 -6.17 -3.50 4.41
CA ALA A 45 -6.54 -4.30 3.24
C ALA A 45 -5.41 -5.26 2.83
N ARG A 46 -5.79 -6.34 2.15
CA ARG A 46 -4.88 -7.38 1.69
C ARG A 46 -5.34 -7.93 0.34
N ALA A 47 -4.39 -8.24 -0.52
CA ALA A 47 -4.62 -9.00 -1.74
C ALA A 47 -3.63 -10.17 -1.81
N ALA A 48 -4.13 -11.39 -1.87
CA ALA A 48 -3.29 -12.60 -1.93
C ALA A 48 -3.03 -12.99 -3.38
N ASN A 49 -1.77 -13.32 -3.70
CA ASN A 49 -1.35 -13.73 -5.03
C ASN A 49 -1.71 -12.69 -6.12
N ALA A 50 -1.52 -11.41 -5.81
CA ALA A 50 -1.83 -10.28 -6.68
C ALA A 50 -0.55 -9.50 -7.03
N ALA A 51 -0.50 -8.96 -8.24
CA ALA A 51 0.57 -8.06 -8.69
C ALA A 51 0.21 -6.59 -8.44
N ASP A 52 -1.08 -6.28 -8.29
CA ASP A 52 -1.59 -4.94 -8.04
C ASP A 52 -2.71 -4.93 -7.00
N MET A 53 -2.92 -3.77 -6.38
CA MET A 53 -4.05 -3.50 -5.49
C MET A 53 -4.36 -2.00 -5.52
N VAL A 54 -5.62 -1.65 -5.75
CA VAL A 54 -6.11 -0.26 -5.80
C VAL A 54 -7.20 -0.06 -4.76
N ILE A 55 -7.05 0.95 -3.90
CA ILE A 55 -7.97 1.20 -2.79
C ILE A 55 -8.14 2.70 -2.60
N THR A 56 -9.38 3.17 -2.55
CA THR A 56 -9.69 4.55 -2.14
C THR A 56 -9.87 4.60 -0.63
N VAL A 57 -9.17 5.53 0.01
CA VAL A 57 -9.22 5.78 1.45
C VAL A 57 -9.78 7.17 1.74
N TYR A 58 -10.44 7.29 2.88
CA TYR A 58 -11.17 8.51 3.29
C TYR A 58 -10.72 9.02 4.67
N ARG A 59 -9.54 8.59 5.13
CA ARG A 59 -9.01 8.97 6.44
C ARG A 59 -7.61 9.58 6.29
N PRO A 60 -7.29 10.62 7.05
CA PRO A 60 -5.93 11.13 7.12
C PRO A 60 -5.03 10.18 7.91
N GLY A 61 -3.73 10.30 7.70
CA GLY A 61 -2.67 9.58 8.41
C GLY A 61 -1.68 8.91 7.47
N ALA A 62 -0.76 8.14 8.05
CA ALA A 62 0.30 7.47 7.29
C ALA A 62 -0.19 6.16 6.67
N TYR A 63 0.04 5.98 5.37
CA TYR A 63 -0.26 4.76 4.63
C TYR A 63 1.01 4.11 4.11
N ARG A 64 1.14 2.79 4.26
CA ARG A 64 2.30 2.03 3.78
C ARG A 64 1.85 0.79 3.02
N ALA A 65 2.62 0.41 2.02
CA ALA A 65 2.46 -0.85 1.32
C ALA A 65 3.53 -1.85 1.77
N GLU A 66 3.11 -3.09 2.00
CA GLU A 66 4.01 -4.22 2.18
C GLU A 66 3.75 -5.29 1.13
N VAL A 67 4.82 -5.89 0.65
CA VAL A 67 4.78 -7.01 -0.29
C VAL A 67 5.55 -8.17 0.33
N LEU A 68 4.87 -9.31 0.42
CA LEU A 68 5.43 -10.55 0.92
C LEU A 68 5.37 -11.61 -0.17
N LEU A 69 6.53 -12.16 -0.49
CA LEU A 69 6.65 -13.23 -1.47
C LEU A 69 6.26 -14.57 -0.86
N ASN A 70 5.35 -15.24 -1.55
CA ASN A 70 5.11 -16.65 -1.33
C ASN A 70 6.31 -17.44 -1.85
N THR A 71 6.99 -18.13 -0.96
CA THR A 71 8.13 -19.01 -1.26
C THR A 71 7.89 -20.38 -0.62
N TYR A 72 8.80 -21.31 -0.87
CA TYR A 72 8.77 -22.64 -0.26
C TYR A 72 10.06 -22.90 0.51
N ARG A 73 9.94 -23.53 1.68
CA ARG A 73 11.06 -24.10 2.44
C ARG A 73 10.78 -25.58 2.61
N GLY A 74 11.35 -26.41 1.73
CA GLY A 74 10.92 -27.79 1.52
C GLY A 74 9.46 -27.82 1.02
N PHE A 75 8.62 -28.65 1.64
CA PHE A 75 7.19 -28.75 1.31
C PHE A 75 6.30 -27.68 1.96
N LYS A 76 6.86 -26.79 2.79
CA LYS A 76 6.08 -25.76 3.51
C LYS A 76 6.10 -24.43 2.75
N LYS A 77 4.91 -23.86 2.52
CA LYS A 77 4.76 -22.49 2.01
C LYS A 77 5.15 -21.49 3.11
N VAL A 78 5.94 -20.49 2.76
CA VAL A 78 6.41 -19.44 3.66
C VAL A 78 6.30 -18.08 2.99
N CYS A 79 5.77 -17.10 3.71
CA CYS A 79 5.76 -15.71 3.29
C CYS A 79 7.06 -15.03 3.74
N ARG A 80 7.84 -14.52 2.79
CA ARG A 80 9.03 -13.73 3.08
C ARG A 80 8.76 -12.27 2.79
N PRO A 81 9.13 -11.34 3.69
CA PRO A 81 9.10 -9.94 3.35
C PRO A 81 9.95 -9.65 2.12
N TRP A 82 9.44 -8.84 1.21
CA TRP A 82 10.13 -8.46 -0.01
C TRP A 82 10.24 -6.95 -0.18
N ILE A 83 9.14 -6.22 0.04
CA ILE A 83 9.11 -4.77 -0.09
C ILE A 83 8.36 -4.19 1.11
N TYR A 84 8.96 -3.19 1.75
CA TYR A 84 8.30 -2.30 2.69
C TYR A 84 8.43 -0.89 2.14
N SER A 85 7.32 -0.22 1.85
CA SER A 85 7.38 1.15 1.37
C SER A 85 7.61 2.13 2.51
N ASN A 86 8.20 3.28 2.16
CA ASN A 86 8.01 4.50 2.94
C ASN A 86 6.52 4.89 2.94
N PRO A 87 6.06 5.59 3.97
CA PRO A 87 4.68 6.03 4.03
C PRO A 87 4.38 7.09 2.96
N ILE A 88 3.11 7.15 2.56
CA ILE A 88 2.50 8.34 1.98
C ILE A 88 1.62 8.94 3.07
N TYR A 89 1.78 10.22 3.33
CA TYR A 89 1.02 10.92 4.36
C TYR A 89 -0.21 11.58 3.74
N VAL A 90 -1.39 11.11 4.13
CA VAL A 90 -2.64 11.76 3.76
C VAL A 90 -2.98 12.79 4.83
N LEU A 91 -2.89 14.07 4.49
CA LEU A 91 -3.16 15.17 5.41
C LEU A 91 -4.66 15.43 5.48
N GLY A 92 -5.20 15.65 6.68
CA GLY A 92 -6.58 16.08 6.84
C GLY A 92 -6.79 17.51 6.34
N ASN A 93 -8.03 17.84 5.98
CA ASN A 93 -8.43 19.24 5.84
C ASN A 93 -8.62 19.80 7.25
N GLY A 94 -7.62 20.54 7.73
CA GLY A 94 -7.77 21.43 8.89
C GLY A 94 -8.55 22.68 8.52
#